data_AF-G3HNA4-F1
#
_entry.id   AF-G3HNA4-F1
#
_cell.length_a   1.000
_cell.length_b   1.000
_cell.length_c   1.000
_cell.angle_alpha   90.00
_cell.angle_beta   90.00
_cell.angle_gamma   90.00
#
_symmetry.space_group_name_H-M   'P 1'
#
loop_
_entity.id
_entity.type
_entity.pdbx_description
1 polymer ?
#
loop_
_entity_poly.entity_id
_entity_poly.type
_entity_poly.pdbx_seq_one_letter_code
_entity_poly.pdbx_strand_id
1 'polypeptide(L)' 'MAVSSDQCRSLKYPYVAVMLKVADHSGQVNSKSIEMTIPQFQNFYRQFKEIAAVIETV' A
#
# COMPACT_ATOMS: atom_id res chain seq x y z
N MET A 1 12.15 0.69 -16.08
CA MET A 1 12.00 -0.62 -16.76
C MET A 1 10.96 -1.41 -16.00
N ALA A 2 9.90 -1.87 -16.66
CA ALA A 2 8.98 -2.84 -16.06
C ALA A 2 9.63 -4.21 -16.16
N VAL A 3 9.93 -4.84 -15.03
CA VAL A 3 10.60 -6.14 -14.96
C VAL A 3 9.56 -7.15 -14.49
N SER A 4 9.18 -8.10 -15.35
CA SER A 4 8.26 -9.17 -14.97
C SER A 4 9.01 -10.29 -14.27
N SER A 5 8.51 -10.72 -13.11
CA SER A 5 9.00 -11.90 -12.39
C SER A 5 8.31 -13.18 -12.90
N ASP A 6 9.03 -14.29 -12.97
CA ASP A 6 8.61 -15.59 -13.51
C ASP A 6 7.42 -16.26 -12.78
N GLN A 7 6.88 -15.65 -11.71
CA GLN A 7 5.59 -16.01 -11.09
C GLN A 7 4.36 -15.38 -11.78
N CYS A 8 4.55 -14.58 -12.83
CA CYS A 8 3.50 -13.80 -13.48
C CYS A 8 2.59 -14.64 -14.41
N ARG A 9 1.68 -15.44 -13.85
CA ARG A 9 0.60 -16.11 -14.62
C ARG A 9 -0.53 -15.18 -15.07
N SER A 10 -0.53 -13.91 -14.64
CA SER A 10 -1.58 -12.95 -15.02
C SER A 10 -1.03 -11.54 -15.16
N LEU A 11 -0.33 -11.29 -16.26
CA LEU A 11 -0.01 -9.94 -16.78
C LEU A 11 -1.26 -9.04 -16.99
N LYS A 12 -2.48 -9.57 -16.79
CA LYS A 12 -3.77 -8.89 -16.88
C LYS A 12 -4.52 -8.79 -15.54
N TYR A 13 -3.88 -9.09 -14.41
CA TYR A 13 -4.55 -8.99 -13.12
C TYR A 13 -4.41 -7.57 -12.57
N PRO A 14 -5.50 -6.92 -12.10
CA PRO A 14 -5.41 -5.60 -11.51
C PRO A 14 -4.72 -5.65 -10.14
N TYR A 15 -3.78 -4.74 -9.92
CA TYR A 15 -3.12 -4.51 -8.64
C TYR A 15 -3.34 -3.08 -8.18
N VAL A 16 -3.27 -2.87 -6.88
CA VAL A 16 -3.26 -1.55 -6.24
C VAL A 16 -1.87 -1.33 -5.69
N ALA A 17 -1.23 -0.23 -6.11
CA ALA A 17 0.03 0.24 -5.55
C ALA A 17 -0.25 1.42 -4.61
N VAL A 18 0.22 1.32 -3.37
CA VAL A 18 0.15 2.41 -2.37
C VAL A 18 1.57 2.89 -2.10
N MET A 19 1.80 4.19 -2.21
CA MET A 19 3.07 4.83 -1.84
C MET A 19 2.85 5.77 -0.65
N LEU A 20 3.51 5.45 0.46
CA LEU A 20 3.55 6.27 1.66
C LEU A 20 4.82 7.13 1.63
N LYS A 21 4.65 8.45 1.69
CA LYS A 21 5.74 9.42 1.82
C LYS A 21 5.66 10.08 3.19
N VAL A 22 6.74 10.00 3.96
CA VAL A 22 6.83 10.56 5.32
C VAL A 22 8.03 11.48 5.39
N ALA A 23 7.81 12.73 5.77
CA ALA A 23 8.90 13.63 6.12
C ALA A 23 9.30 13.38 7.57
N ASP A 24 10.60 13.20 7.82
CA ASP A 24 11.13 13.16 9.18
C ASP A 24 11.32 14.58 9.77
N HIS A 25 11.83 14.66 11.00
CA HIS A 25 12.07 15.94 11.68
C HIS A 25 13.12 16.84 10.99
N SER A 26 13.96 16.28 10.13
CA SER A 26 14.94 17.04 9.33
C SER A 26 14.36 17.55 8.01
N GLY A 27 13.12 17.17 7.67
CA GLY A 27 12.48 17.44 6.39
C GLY A 27 12.86 16.45 5.29
N GLN A 28 13.64 15.41 5.59
CA GLN A 28 13.95 14.36 4.63
C GLN A 28 12.69 13.50 4.39
N VAL A 29 12.30 13.35 3.13
CA VAL A 29 11.15 12.52 2.74
C VAL A 29 11.59 11.09 2.48
N ASN A 30 11.15 10.17 3.33
CA ASN A 30 11.27 8.73 3.10
C ASN A 30 10.03 8.21 2.37
N SER A 31 10.21 7.23 1.47
CA SER A 31 9.13 6.62 0.71
C SER A 31 9.09 5.11 0.93
N LYS A 32 7.90 4.57 1.17
CA LYS A 32 7.63 3.14 1.23
C LYS A 32 6.50 2.81 0.25
N SER A 33 6.61 1.69 -0.45
CA SER A 33 5.60 1.25 -1.43
C SER A 33 5.15 -0.17 -1.14
N ILE A 34 3.86 -0.43 -1.33
CA ILE A 34 3.26 -1.77 -1.19
C ILE A 34 2.38 -2.00 -2.42
N GLU A 35 2.54 -3.16 -3.04
CA GLU A 35 1.65 -3.64 -4.09
C GLU A 35 0.75 -4.76 -3.54
N MET A 36 -0.54 -4.69 -3.87
CA MET A 36 -1.54 -5.61 -3.38
C MET A 36 -2.48 -6.03 -4.50
N THR A 37 -2.90 -7.28 -4.49
CA THR A 37 -4.07 -7.73 -5.25
C THR A 37 -5.33 -7.01 -4.76
N ILE A 38 -6.39 -6.99 -5.57
CA ILE A 38 -7.68 -6.39 -5.17
C ILE A 38 -8.23 -6.98 -3.84
N PRO A 39 -8.25 -8.30 -3.59
CA PRO A 39 -8.71 -8.84 -2.32
C PRO A 39 -7.84 -8.42 -1.13
N GLN A 40 -6.52 -8.36 -1.30
CA GLN A 40 -5.61 -7.87 -0.27
C GLN A 40 -5.88 -6.39 0.05
N PHE A 41 -6.14 -5.57 -0.97
CA PHE A 41 -6.50 -4.17 -0.76
C PHE A 41 -7.84 -4.00 -0.03
N GLN A 42 -8.85 -4.82 -0.33
CA GLN A 42 -10.13 -4.80 0.38
C GLN A 42 -9.98 -5.15 1.87
N ASN A 43 -9.10 -6.10 2.20
CA ASN A 43 -8.75 -6.43 3.59
C ASN A 43 -8.01 -5.27 4.26
N PHE A 44 -6.99 -4.73 3.58
CA PHE A 44 -6.23 -3.56 4.06
C PHE A 44 -7.16 -2.38 4.35
N TYR A 45 -8.10 -2.07 3.45
CA TYR A 45 -9.07 -1.00 3.63
C TYR A 45 -9.93 -1.17 4.89
N ARG A 46 -10.40 -2.39 5.18
CA ARG A 46 -11.17 -2.66 6.41
C ARG A 46 -10.34 -2.41 7.66
N GLN A 47 -9.13 -2.96 7.72
CA GLN A 47 -8.20 -2.76 8.84
C GLN A 47 -7.81 -1.29 8.98
N PHE A 48 -7.62 -0.58 7.87
CA PHE A 48 -7.27 0.83 7.88
C PHE A 48 -8.39 1.70 8.49
N LYS A 49 -9.67 1.36 8.26
CA LYS A 49 -10.79 2.03 8.95
C LYS A 49 -10.80 1.77 10.44
N GLU A 50 -10.51 0.55 10.87
CA GLU A 50 -10.44 0.20 12.29
C GLU A 50 -9.31 1.01 12.96
N ILE A 51 -8.15 1.10 12.33
CA ILE A 51 -7.03 1.94 12.79
C ILE A 51 -7.46 3.41 12.87
N ALA A 52 -8.12 3.94 11.83
CA ALA A 52 -8.60 5.32 11.82
C ALA A 52 -9.58 5.60 12.97
N ALA A 53 -10.53 4.70 13.20
CA ALA A 53 -11.49 4.83 14.30
C ALA A 53 -10.80 4.84 15.68
N VAL A 54 -9.75 4.04 15.88
CA VAL A 54 -8.96 4.07 17.13
C VAL A 54 -8.21 5.39 17.28
N ILE A 55 -7.62 5.93 16.21
CA ILE A 55 -6.90 7.21 16.24
C ILE A 55 -7.86 8.39 16.47
N GLU A 56 -9.09 8.34 15.99
CA GLU A 56 -10.09 9.40 16.21
C GLU A 56 -10.60 9.46 17.66
N THR A 57 -10.42 8.39 18.44
CA THR A 57 -10.91 8.31 19.82
C THR A 57 -9.94 8.83 20.90
N VAL A 58 -8.80 9.44 20.50
CA VAL A 58 -7.82 10.09 21.41
C VAL A 58 -7.82 11.60 21.30
#